data_AF-A0A554IEP5-F1
#
_entry.id   AF-A0A554IEP5-F1
#
_cell.length_a   1.000
_cell.length_b   1.000
_cell.length_c   1.000
_cell.angle_alpha   90.00
_cell.angle_beta   90.00
_cell.angle_gamma   90.00
#
_symmetry.space_group_name_H-M   'P 1'
#
loop_
_entity.id
_entity.type
_entity.pdbx_description
1 polymer ?
#
loop_
_entity_poly.entity_id
_entity_poly.type
_entity_poly.pdbx_seq_one_letter_code
_entity_poly.pdbx_strand_id
1 'polypeptide(L)'
;MAIFKTKSSLWSEVTETKVKVGIKDRAISFIFEPLIPIYVVPNHITVFRFVSIPFVTFLLFYEYYATGFMLFAVSAFSDALDGAIARTRGQVTDWGKLFDPLADKLLIGVAGFILVSRFLSPFIIAMVISIEILLILNAYYRKKFRGEVVEARGVGKIKMVCQSFGVGLLGIYAISQIPILLFASSLFLYISIVLALISLFIYRSI
;
A
#
# COMPACT_ATOMS: atom_id res chain seq x y z
N MET A 1 -43.40 -29.15 -12.74
CA MET A 1 -43.48 -27.73 -13.17
C MET A 1 -43.01 -26.89 -11.99
N ALA A 2 -41.70 -26.62 -11.90
CA ALA A 2 -41.08 -25.91 -10.79
C ALA A 2 -40.90 -24.44 -11.21
N ILE A 3 -41.53 -23.52 -10.48
CA ILE A 3 -41.46 -22.08 -10.74
C ILE A 3 -40.37 -21.46 -9.86
N PHE A 4 -39.57 -20.65 -10.53
CA PHE A 4 -38.37 -19.95 -10.10
C PHE A 4 -38.49 -19.20 -8.77
N LYS A 5 -37.52 -19.43 -7.88
CA LYS A 5 -37.18 -18.54 -6.75
C LYS A 5 -36.04 -17.64 -7.23
N THR A 6 -36.35 -16.44 -7.70
CA THR A 6 -35.36 -15.41 -8.04
C THR A 6 -34.67 -14.91 -6.77
N LYS A 7 -33.45 -15.39 -6.54
CA LYS A 7 -32.54 -14.90 -5.50
C LYS A 7 -31.76 -13.72 -6.10
N SER A 8 -32.13 -12.50 -5.72
CA SER A 8 -31.45 -11.28 -6.11
C SER A 8 -30.25 -10.98 -5.19
N SER A 9 -29.18 -10.50 -5.84
CA SER A 9 -28.18 -9.53 -5.37
C SER A 9 -27.11 -9.95 -4.36
N LEU A 10 -26.08 -10.61 -4.90
CA LEU A 10 -24.69 -10.11 -5.06
C LEU A 10 -23.82 -9.70 -3.85
N TRP A 11 -24.21 -9.90 -2.59
CA TRP A 11 -23.32 -9.52 -1.46
C TRP A 11 -23.34 -10.48 -0.26
N SER A 12 -23.29 -11.80 -0.49
CA SER A 12 -23.26 -12.80 0.60
C SER A 12 -22.08 -13.77 0.52
N GLU A 13 -20.87 -13.26 0.31
CA GLU A 13 -19.65 -14.07 0.41
C GLU A 13 -18.65 -13.39 1.36
N VAL A 14 -19.01 -13.34 2.65
CA VAL A 14 -17.99 -13.34 3.70
C VAL A 14 -17.41 -14.75 3.68
N THR A 15 -16.38 -14.97 2.85
CA THR A 15 -15.69 -16.25 2.81
C THR A 15 -14.96 -16.42 4.13
N GLU A 16 -15.46 -17.32 4.99
CA GLU A 16 -14.79 -17.83 6.20
C GLU A 16 -13.48 -18.55 5.84
N THR A 17 -12.51 -17.81 5.32
CA THR A 17 -11.14 -18.27 5.26
C THR A 17 -10.59 -18.09 6.68
N LYS A 18 -10.12 -19.18 7.31
CA LYS A 18 -9.41 -19.12 8.60
C LYS A 18 -8.12 -18.32 8.43
N VAL A 19 -8.24 -17.00 8.52
CA VAL A 19 -7.08 -16.10 8.39
C VAL A 19 -6.25 -16.23 9.66
N LYS A 20 -4.95 -16.47 9.48
CA LYS A 20 -4.02 -16.64 10.60
C LYS A 20 -3.80 -15.30 11.28
N VAL A 21 -4.48 -15.07 12.41
CA VAL A 21 -4.37 -13.84 13.20
C VAL A 21 -3.03 -13.82 13.95
N GLY A 22 -2.19 -12.82 13.68
CA GLY A 22 -0.92 -12.65 14.36
C GLY A 22 -1.05 -12.02 15.75
N ILE A 23 0.01 -12.13 16.57
CA ILE A 23 0.06 -11.48 17.91
C ILE A 23 -0.06 -9.95 17.79
N LYS A 24 0.55 -9.36 16.75
CA LYS A 24 0.44 -7.93 16.45
C LYS A 24 -0.99 -7.52 16.11
N ASP A 25 -1.71 -8.34 15.33
CA ASP A 25 -3.10 -8.09 14.96
C ASP A 25 -3.99 -8.09 16.20
N ARG A 26 -3.74 -9.02 17.14
CA ARG A 26 -4.47 -9.11 18.42
C ARG A 26 -4.20 -7.89 19.33
N ALA A 27 -2.98 -7.38 19.34
CA ALA A 27 -2.65 -6.18 20.11
C ALA A 27 -3.30 -4.91 19.53
N ILE A 28 -3.26 -4.75 18.21
CA ILE A 28 -3.88 -3.61 17.51
C ILE A 28 -5.40 -3.65 17.69
N SER A 29 -6.04 -4.81 17.50
CA SER A 29 -7.47 -4.96 17.74
C SER A 29 -7.84 -4.65 19.18
N PHE A 30 -7.11 -5.16 20.17
CA PHE A 30 -7.43 -4.87 21.58
C PHE A 30 -7.45 -3.37 21.90
N ILE A 31 -6.58 -2.58 21.26
CA ILE A 31 -6.49 -1.13 21.48
C ILE A 31 -7.55 -0.37 20.67
N PHE A 32 -7.79 -0.76 19.41
CA PHE A 32 -8.60 0.02 18.46
C PHE A 32 -10.03 -0.51 18.26
N GLU A 33 -10.32 -1.77 18.58
CA GLU A 33 -11.69 -2.33 18.53
C GLU A 33 -12.72 -1.54 19.37
N PRO A 34 -12.40 -1.04 20.58
CA PRO A 34 -13.37 -0.20 21.31
C PRO A 34 -13.61 1.17 20.68
N LEU A 35 -12.70 1.65 19.83
CA LEU A 35 -12.82 2.95 19.13
C LEU A 35 -13.51 2.84 17.77
N ILE A 36 -13.46 1.68 17.12
CA ILE A 36 -13.94 1.49 15.75
C ILE A 36 -15.26 0.73 15.78
N PRO A 37 -16.38 1.38 15.44
CA PRO A 37 -17.68 0.74 15.46
C PRO A 37 -17.76 -0.48 14.54
N ILE A 38 -18.65 -1.41 14.88
CA ILE A 38 -18.84 -2.68 14.14
C ILE A 38 -19.28 -2.44 12.68
N TYR A 39 -19.86 -1.27 12.37
CA TYR A 39 -20.34 -0.89 11.03
C TYR A 39 -19.25 -0.34 10.09
N VAL A 40 -18.02 -0.12 10.55
CA VAL A 40 -16.91 0.26 9.65
C VAL A 40 -16.39 -1.02 8.99
N VAL A 41 -16.83 -1.23 7.75
CA VAL A 41 -16.39 -2.34 6.91
C VAL A 41 -15.00 -2.01 6.34
N PRO A 42 -14.07 -2.98 6.28
CA PRO A 42 -12.74 -2.77 5.71
C PRO A 42 -12.72 -2.09 4.35
N ASN A 43 -13.65 -2.47 3.47
CA ASN A 43 -13.80 -1.87 2.16
C ASN A 43 -13.97 -0.33 2.18
N HIS A 44 -14.54 0.26 3.22
CA HIS A 44 -14.66 1.72 3.33
C HIS A 44 -13.30 2.40 3.53
N ILE A 45 -12.36 1.75 4.22
CA ILE A 45 -11.02 2.28 4.46
C ILE A 45 -10.19 2.20 3.17
N THR A 46 -10.30 1.11 2.41
CA THR A 46 -9.72 1.02 1.06
C THR A 46 -10.26 2.14 0.15
N VAL A 47 -11.58 2.37 0.15
CA VAL A 47 -12.20 3.46 -0.65
C VAL A 47 -11.71 4.83 -0.20
N PHE A 48 -11.66 5.07 1.11
CA PHE A 48 -11.09 6.30 1.65
C PHE A 48 -9.66 6.54 1.14
N ARG A 49 -8.83 5.50 1.07
CA ARG A 49 -7.46 5.60 0.55
C ARG A 49 -7.43 5.96 -0.93
N PHE A 50 -8.28 5.36 -1.75
CA PHE A 50 -8.38 5.76 -3.15
C PHE A 50 -8.81 7.21 -3.32
N VAL A 51 -9.77 7.65 -2.51
CA VAL A 51 -10.26 9.03 -2.53
C VAL A 51 -9.21 9.99 -2.01
N SER A 52 -8.38 9.63 -1.03
CA SER A 52 -7.37 10.52 -0.44
C SER A 52 -6.19 10.79 -1.38
N ILE A 53 -5.83 9.83 -2.26
CA ILE A 53 -4.71 9.95 -3.21
C ILE A 53 -4.72 11.26 -4.00
N PRO A 54 -5.78 11.65 -4.73
CA PRO A 54 -5.79 12.90 -5.48
C PRO A 54 -5.62 14.15 -4.59
N PHE A 55 -6.12 14.13 -3.36
CA PHE A 55 -5.90 15.24 -2.42
C PHE A 55 -4.46 15.28 -1.92
N VAL A 56 -3.85 14.14 -1.62
CA VAL A 56 -2.42 14.04 -1.27
C VAL A 56 -1.58 14.56 -2.43
N THR A 57 -1.85 14.12 -3.65
CA THR A 57 -1.19 14.58 -4.88
C THR A 57 -1.31 16.10 -5.02
N PHE A 58 -2.52 16.64 -4.93
CA PHE A 58 -2.78 18.07 -5.05
C PHE A 58 -2.00 18.86 -3.99
N LEU A 59 -2.13 18.50 -2.71
CA LEU A 59 -1.47 19.21 -1.61
C LEU A 59 0.05 19.19 -1.73
N LEU A 60 0.65 18.03 -2.02
CA LEU A 60 2.10 17.92 -2.18
C LEU A 60 2.61 18.64 -3.43
N PHE A 61 1.85 18.64 -4.52
CA PHE A 61 2.21 19.31 -5.77
C PHE A 61 2.25 20.83 -5.62
N TYR A 62 1.28 21.40 -4.88
CA TYR A 62 1.24 22.83 -4.54
C TYR A 62 2.05 23.21 -3.30
N GLU A 63 2.98 22.34 -2.87
CA GLU A 63 3.93 22.60 -1.79
C GLU A 63 3.30 22.79 -0.39
N TYR A 64 2.04 22.41 -0.22
CA TYR A 64 1.40 22.29 1.09
C TYR A 64 1.89 21.03 1.82
N TYR A 65 3.20 20.95 2.07
CA TYR A 65 3.86 19.72 2.53
C TYR A 65 3.35 19.23 3.87
N ALA A 66 3.06 20.14 4.81
CA ALA A 66 2.58 19.75 6.13
C ALA A 66 1.22 19.03 6.06
N THR A 67 0.22 19.64 5.41
CA THR A 67 -1.12 19.05 5.27
C THR A 67 -1.12 17.85 4.34
N GLY A 68 -0.38 17.91 3.23
CA GLY A 68 -0.23 16.80 2.30
C GLY A 68 0.43 15.58 2.95
N PHE A 69 1.48 15.79 3.75
CA PHE A 69 2.15 14.71 4.49
C PHE A 69 1.29 14.16 5.62
N MET A 70 0.55 15.00 6.35
CA MET A 70 -0.39 14.52 7.36
C MET A 70 -1.46 13.61 6.74
N LEU A 71 -2.05 14.02 5.61
CA LEU A 71 -3.03 13.21 4.91
C LEU A 71 -2.41 11.91 4.36
N PHE A 72 -1.20 11.99 3.78
CA PHE A 72 -0.44 10.82 3.35
C PHE A 72 -0.21 9.84 4.50
N ALA A 73 0.27 10.33 5.65
CA ALA A 73 0.57 9.50 6.81
C ALA A 73 -0.69 8.83 7.34
N VAL A 74 -1.78 9.60 7.56
CA VAL A 74 -3.08 9.04 8.00
C VAL A 74 -3.57 7.98 7.02
N SER A 75 -3.48 8.26 5.72
CA SER A 75 -3.91 7.35 4.67
C SER A 75 -3.07 6.07 4.61
N ALA A 76 -1.75 6.16 4.79
CA ALA A 76 -0.84 5.00 4.81
C ALA A 76 -1.01 4.16 6.08
N PHE A 77 -1.18 4.80 7.25
CA PHE A 77 -1.43 4.09 8.51
C PHE A 77 -2.81 3.42 8.56
N SER A 78 -3.80 3.96 7.84
CA SER A 78 -5.13 3.36 7.77
C SER A 78 -5.14 1.94 7.21
N ASP A 79 -4.19 1.58 6.33
CA ASP A 79 -4.05 0.22 5.79
C ASP A 79 -3.70 -0.82 6.86
N ALA A 80 -2.68 -0.52 7.65
CA ALA A 80 -2.21 -1.44 8.67
C ALA A 80 -3.29 -1.69 9.74
N LEU A 81 -4.05 -0.65 10.07
CA LEU A 81 -5.17 -0.73 11.01
C LEU A 81 -6.32 -1.55 10.43
N ASP A 82 -6.75 -1.25 9.21
CA ASP A 82 -7.85 -1.97 8.59
C ASP A 82 -7.54 -3.45 8.36
N GLY A 83 -6.36 -3.75 7.83
CA GLY A 83 -5.93 -5.12 7.62
C GLY A 83 -5.89 -5.91 8.93
N ALA A 84 -5.48 -5.31 10.05
CA ALA A 84 -5.50 -5.96 11.36
C ALA A 84 -6.94 -6.24 11.83
N ILE A 85 -7.83 -5.26 11.70
CA ILE A 85 -9.24 -5.36 12.12
C ILE A 85 -10.01 -6.36 11.26
N ALA A 86 -9.83 -6.33 9.94
CA ALA A 86 -10.42 -7.28 9.01
C ALA A 86 -10.04 -8.72 9.36
N ARG A 87 -8.77 -8.94 9.74
CA ARG A 87 -8.28 -10.26 10.17
C ARG A 87 -8.85 -10.70 11.51
N THR A 88 -8.98 -9.80 12.48
CA THR A 88 -9.47 -10.15 13.82
C THR A 88 -10.98 -10.36 13.83
N ARG A 89 -11.73 -9.59 13.02
CA ARG A 89 -13.19 -9.72 12.86
C ARG A 89 -13.61 -10.79 11.86
N GLY A 90 -12.67 -11.44 11.17
CA GLY A 90 -12.97 -12.41 10.11
C GLY A 90 -13.66 -11.81 8.89
N GLN A 91 -13.54 -10.50 8.68
CA GLN A 91 -14.19 -9.73 7.61
C GLN A 91 -13.24 -9.49 6.43
N VAL A 92 -12.43 -10.48 6.07
CA VAL A 92 -11.48 -10.34 4.96
C VAL A 92 -12.20 -10.59 3.64
N THR A 93 -12.30 -9.57 2.81
CA THR A 93 -12.97 -9.64 1.49
C THR A 93 -11.94 -9.86 0.37
N ASP A 94 -12.34 -10.51 -0.72
CA ASP A 94 -11.47 -10.66 -1.90
C ASP A 94 -11.24 -9.33 -2.63
N TRP A 95 -12.19 -8.40 -2.47
CA TRP A 95 -12.04 -7.00 -2.90
C TRP A 95 -10.88 -6.33 -2.15
N GLY A 96 -10.89 -6.29 -0.82
CA GLY A 96 -9.80 -5.69 -0.02
C GLY A 96 -8.44 -6.30 -0.35
N LYS A 97 -8.36 -7.64 -0.39
CA LYS A 97 -7.11 -8.36 -0.76
C LYS A 97 -6.49 -7.90 -2.08
N LEU A 98 -7.30 -7.53 -3.07
CA LEU A 98 -6.83 -7.05 -4.37
C LEU A 98 -6.52 -5.55 -4.36
N PHE A 99 -7.38 -4.76 -3.73
CA PHE A 99 -7.36 -3.30 -3.83
C PHE A 99 -6.46 -2.63 -2.79
N ASP A 100 -6.22 -3.23 -1.63
CA ASP A 100 -5.34 -2.68 -0.60
C ASP A 100 -3.88 -2.56 -1.08
N PRO A 101 -3.26 -3.61 -1.66
CA PRO A 101 -1.89 -3.49 -2.18
C PRO A 101 -1.78 -2.52 -3.36
N LEU A 102 -2.86 -2.35 -4.12
CA LEU A 102 -2.92 -1.41 -5.24
C LEU A 102 -2.96 0.03 -4.72
N ALA A 103 -3.86 0.31 -3.77
CA ALA A 103 -3.98 1.64 -3.17
C ALA A 103 -2.68 2.07 -2.48
N ASP A 104 -2.02 1.15 -1.77
CA ASP A 104 -0.73 1.40 -1.13
C ASP A 104 0.37 1.77 -2.13
N LYS A 105 0.52 0.97 -3.19
CA LYS A 105 1.50 1.24 -4.25
C LYS A 105 1.23 2.56 -4.95
N LEU A 106 -0.03 2.91 -5.19
CA LEU A 106 -0.40 4.19 -5.78
C LEU A 106 -0.08 5.35 -4.84
N LEU A 107 -0.49 5.28 -3.57
CA LEU A 107 -0.26 6.33 -2.58
C LEU A 107 1.24 6.62 -2.40
N ILE A 108 2.05 5.58 -2.19
CA ILE A 108 3.51 5.70 -2.06
C ILE A 108 4.13 6.16 -3.38
N GLY A 109 3.63 5.66 -4.51
CA GLY A 109 4.11 6.00 -5.85
C GLY A 109 3.90 7.48 -6.19
N VAL A 110 2.71 8.03 -5.97
CA VAL A 110 2.42 9.45 -6.26
C VAL A 110 3.16 10.39 -5.31
N ALA A 111 3.21 10.07 -4.01
CA ALA A 111 3.90 10.88 -3.03
C ALA A 111 5.42 10.85 -3.28
N GLY A 112 5.96 9.66 -3.56
CA GLY A 112 7.35 9.48 -3.97
C GLY A 112 7.67 10.22 -5.26
N PHE A 113 6.79 10.18 -6.27
CA PHE A 113 7.01 10.90 -7.52
C PHE A 113 7.14 12.40 -7.31
N ILE A 114 6.24 13.02 -6.55
CA ILE A 114 6.27 14.46 -6.32
C ILE A 114 7.50 14.85 -5.48
N LEU A 115 7.70 14.19 -4.34
CA LEU A 115 8.74 14.56 -3.38
C LEU A 115 10.15 14.28 -3.91
N VAL A 116 10.37 13.13 -4.56
CA VAL A 116 11.68 12.78 -5.13
C VAL A 116 12.01 13.69 -6.31
N SER A 117 11.05 13.98 -7.19
CA SER A 117 11.27 14.92 -8.30
C SER A 117 11.60 16.34 -7.81
N ARG A 118 11.12 16.72 -6.62
CA ARG A 118 11.34 18.06 -6.06
C ARG A 118 12.66 18.19 -5.32
N PHE A 119 13.03 17.19 -4.51
CA PHE A 119 14.13 17.29 -3.54
C PHE A 119 15.33 16.40 -3.85
N LEU A 120 15.18 15.44 -4.76
CA LEU A 120 16.21 14.46 -5.10
C LEU A 120 16.41 14.41 -6.61
N SER A 121 17.35 13.57 -7.04
CA SER A 121 17.67 13.41 -8.45
C SER A 121 16.52 12.76 -9.22
N PRO A 122 16.13 13.28 -10.41
CA PRO A 122 15.14 12.65 -11.29
C PRO A 122 15.46 11.20 -11.65
N PHE A 123 16.73 10.81 -11.61
CA PHE A 123 17.16 9.43 -11.86
C PHE A 123 16.59 8.44 -10.84
N ILE A 124 16.46 8.84 -9.56
CA ILE A 124 15.94 7.96 -8.50
C ILE A 124 14.48 7.61 -8.80
N ILE A 125 13.66 8.62 -9.10
CA ILE A 125 12.24 8.39 -9.37
C ILE A 125 12.03 7.63 -10.69
N ALA A 126 12.81 7.94 -11.72
CA ALA A 126 12.76 7.22 -12.98
C ALA A 126 13.07 5.72 -12.77
N MET A 127 14.07 5.39 -11.95
CA MET A 127 14.40 4.00 -11.61
C MET A 127 13.30 3.32 -10.81
N VAL A 128 12.77 3.97 -9.76
CA VAL A 128 11.69 3.41 -8.94
C VAL A 128 10.47 3.07 -9.79
N ILE A 129 10.02 4.01 -10.63
CA ILE A 129 8.85 3.82 -11.51
C ILE A 129 9.12 2.74 -12.56
N SER A 130 10.29 2.79 -13.20
CA SER A 130 10.64 1.82 -14.25
C SER A 130 10.66 0.39 -13.71
N ILE A 131 11.26 0.18 -12.54
CA ILE A 131 11.31 -1.15 -11.92
C ILE A 131 9.92 -1.59 -11.48
N GLU A 132 9.09 -0.69 -10.93
CA GLU A 132 7.72 -1.03 -10.54
C GLU A 132 6.89 -1.50 -11.74
N ILE A 133 6.98 -0.80 -12.87
CA ILE A 133 6.33 -1.19 -14.13
C ILE A 133 6.84 -2.57 -14.57
N LEU A 134 8.15 -2.81 -14.53
CA LEU A 134 8.74 -4.09 -14.89
C LEU A 134 8.24 -5.23 -13.98
N LEU A 135 8.10 -5.00 -12.67
CA LEU A 135 7.57 -5.99 -11.73
C LEU A 135 6.11 -6.32 -12.05
N ILE A 136 5.27 -5.31 -12.30
CA ILE A 136 3.85 -5.50 -12.68
C ILE A 136 3.74 -6.27 -14.01
N LEU A 137 4.53 -5.90 -15.02
CA LEU A 137 4.54 -6.58 -16.32
C LEU A 137 5.01 -8.03 -16.21
N ASN A 138 6.07 -8.28 -15.44
CA ASN A 138 6.59 -9.63 -15.19
C ASN A 138 5.54 -10.51 -14.49
N ALA A 139 4.84 -9.94 -13.51
CA ALA A 139 3.76 -10.62 -12.81
C ALA A 139 2.58 -10.96 -13.74
N TYR A 140 2.16 -10.01 -14.56
CA TYR A 140 1.11 -10.22 -15.55
C TYR A 140 1.49 -11.30 -16.56
N TYR A 141 2.72 -11.25 -17.09
CA TYR A 141 3.25 -12.23 -18.04
C TYR A 141 3.22 -13.65 -17.44
N ARG A 142 3.70 -13.83 -16.20
CA ARG A 142 3.71 -15.14 -15.54
C ARG A 142 2.31 -15.67 -15.27
N LYS A 143 1.39 -14.80 -14.81
CA LYS A 143 0.00 -15.20 -14.60
C LYS A 143 -0.65 -15.64 -15.91
N LYS A 144 -0.45 -14.89 -17.00
CA LYS A 144 -1.09 -15.15 -18.29
C LYS A 144 -0.51 -16.36 -19.03
N PHE A 145 0.81 -16.50 -19.05
CA PHE A 145 1.50 -17.48 -19.91
C PHE A 145 2.03 -18.70 -19.17
N ARG A 146 2.20 -18.64 -17.84
CA ARG A 146 2.72 -19.75 -17.03
C ARG A 146 1.70 -20.28 -16.02
N GLY A 147 0.54 -19.63 -15.87
CA GLY A 147 -0.47 -19.99 -14.86
C GLY A 147 0.01 -19.79 -13.42
N GLU A 148 1.11 -19.05 -13.22
CA GLU A 148 1.73 -18.87 -11.92
C GLU A 148 1.25 -17.57 -11.27
N VAL A 149 0.69 -17.70 -10.07
CA VAL A 149 0.33 -16.54 -9.26
C VAL A 149 1.58 -16.03 -8.54
N VAL A 150 1.94 -14.79 -8.84
CA VAL A 150 3.11 -14.10 -8.29
C VAL A 150 2.67 -13.40 -7.01
N GLU A 151 2.97 -14.01 -5.85
CA GLU A 151 2.71 -13.40 -4.55
C GLU A 151 3.91 -12.59 -4.07
N ALA A 152 3.66 -11.46 -3.41
CA ALA A 152 4.71 -10.68 -2.75
C ALA A 152 5.32 -11.49 -1.60
N ARG A 153 6.56 -11.97 -1.73
CA ARG A 153 7.27 -12.75 -0.70
C ARG A 153 8.67 -12.21 -0.42
N GLY A 154 9.04 -12.16 0.86
CA GLY A 154 10.38 -11.80 1.31
C GLY A 154 10.84 -10.42 0.84
N VAL A 155 11.67 -10.40 -0.20
CA VAL A 155 12.38 -9.22 -0.73
C VAL A 155 11.41 -8.12 -1.18
N GLY A 156 10.33 -8.46 -1.88
CA GLY A 156 9.34 -7.46 -2.34
C GLY A 156 8.66 -6.72 -1.19
N LYS A 157 8.41 -7.41 -0.06
CA LYS A 157 7.87 -6.78 1.16
C LYS A 157 8.88 -5.85 1.81
N ILE A 158 10.14 -6.28 1.94
CA ILE A 158 11.21 -5.44 2.53
C ILE A 158 11.45 -4.20 1.66
N LYS A 159 11.46 -4.37 0.33
CA LYS A 159 11.53 -3.26 -0.64
C LYS A 159 10.42 -2.25 -0.38
N MET A 160 9.17 -2.69 -0.26
CA MET A 160 8.04 -1.80 -0.01
C MET A 160 8.20 -1.07 1.32
N VAL A 161 8.62 -1.74 2.38
CA VAL A 161 8.90 -1.11 3.68
C VAL A 161 9.97 -0.02 3.53
N CYS A 162 11.12 -0.33 2.92
CA CYS A 162 12.19 0.64 2.68
C CYS A 162 11.70 1.83 1.85
N GLN A 163 10.91 1.59 0.80
CA GLN A 163 10.37 2.65 -0.04
C GLN A 163 9.40 3.55 0.73
N SER A 164 8.47 2.98 1.50
CA SER A 164 7.55 3.74 2.35
C SER A 164 8.27 4.60 3.38
N PHE A 165 9.30 4.05 4.04
CA PHE A 165 10.12 4.81 4.98
C PHE A 165 10.90 5.93 4.29
N GLY A 166 11.50 5.67 3.12
CA GLY A 166 12.20 6.69 2.33
C GLY A 166 11.29 7.85 1.96
N VAL A 167 10.13 7.56 1.36
CA VAL A 167 9.14 8.60 1.00
C VAL A 167 8.61 9.33 2.24
N GLY A 168 8.37 8.60 3.35
CA GLY A 168 7.93 9.19 4.60
C GLY A 168 8.94 10.18 5.18
N LEU A 169 10.22 9.79 5.25
CA LEU A 169 11.31 10.67 5.70
C LEU A 169 11.47 11.89 4.78
N LEU A 170 11.30 11.71 3.47
CA LEU A 170 11.34 12.81 2.51
C LEU A 170 10.19 13.81 2.73
N GLY A 171 9.01 13.32 3.10
CA GLY A 171 7.88 14.16 3.48
C GLY A 171 8.15 14.98 4.74
N ILE A 172 8.77 14.38 5.77
CA ILE A 172 9.20 15.10 6.98
C ILE A 172 10.29 16.12 6.66
N TYR A 173 11.24 15.77 5.77
CA TYR A 173 12.25 16.70 5.28
C TYR A 173 11.61 17.90 4.58
N ALA A 174 10.59 17.70 3.73
CA ALA A 174 9.91 18.78 3.03
C ALA A 174 9.32 19.84 3.98
N ILE A 175 8.93 19.42 5.20
CA ILE A 175 8.40 20.31 6.25
C ILE A 175 9.52 20.94 7.08
N SER A 176 10.46 20.12 7.56
CA SER A 176 11.44 20.51 8.57
C SER A 176 12.75 21.08 8.01
N GLN A 177 13.07 20.79 6.74
CA GLN A 177 14.31 21.14 6.05
C GLN A 177 15.59 20.65 6.75
N ILE A 178 15.49 19.58 7.57
CA ILE A 178 16.62 19.00 8.31
C ILE A 178 17.48 18.11 7.37
N PRO A 179 18.76 18.42 7.10
CA PRO A 179 19.56 17.71 6.10
C PRO A 179 19.75 16.21 6.35
N ILE A 180 19.82 15.77 7.62
CA ILE A 180 19.99 14.35 7.96
C ILE A 180 18.80 13.50 7.46
N LEU A 181 17.59 14.07 7.41
CA LEU A 181 16.40 13.38 6.89
C LEU A 181 16.49 13.18 5.38
N LEU A 182 17.02 14.16 4.64
CA LEU A 182 17.23 14.03 3.19
C LEU A 182 18.23 12.91 2.88
N PHE A 183 19.32 12.85 3.63
CA PHE A 183 20.32 11.78 3.50
C PHE A 183 19.75 10.40 3.88
N ALA A 184 19.04 10.31 5.00
CA ALA A 184 18.40 9.06 5.42
C ALA A 184 17.36 8.59 4.38
N SER A 185 16.51 9.51 3.90
CA SER A 185 15.54 9.24 2.84
C SER A 185 16.20 8.69 1.58
N SER A 186 17.25 9.35 1.08
CA SER A 186 17.93 8.91 -0.13
C SER A 186 18.54 7.51 0.03
N LEU A 187 19.14 7.21 1.18
CA LEU A 187 19.67 5.89 1.50
C LEU A 187 18.58 4.81 1.45
N PHE A 188 17.42 5.04 2.10
CA PHE A 188 16.30 4.10 2.07
C PHE A 188 15.76 3.87 0.65
N LEU A 189 15.68 4.93 -0.16
CA LEU A 189 15.24 4.83 -1.56
C LEU A 189 16.24 4.04 -2.42
N TYR A 190 17.54 4.27 -2.26
CA TYR A 190 18.57 3.48 -2.96
C TYR A 190 18.53 2.00 -2.55
N ILE A 191 18.38 1.71 -1.25
CA ILE A 191 18.20 0.34 -0.76
C ILE A 191 16.94 -0.27 -1.40
N SER A 192 15.84 0.48 -1.48
CA SER A 192 14.60 -0.01 -2.11
C SER A 192 14.79 -0.34 -3.59
N ILE A 193 15.57 0.46 -4.34
CA ILE A 193 15.90 0.19 -5.75
C ILE A 193 16.71 -1.10 -5.88
N VAL A 194 17.74 -1.27 -5.06
CA VAL A 194 18.56 -2.49 -5.07
C VAL A 194 17.71 -3.71 -4.74
N LEU A 195 16.85 -3.62 -3.71
CA LEU A 195 15.92 -4.70 -3.37
C LEU A 195 14.90 -4.96 -4.48
N ALA A 196 14.43 -3.94 -5.19
CA ALA A 196 13.51 -4.09 -6.30
C ALA A 196 14.17 -4.81 -7.48
N LEU A 197 15.43 -4.48 -7.79
CA LEU A 197 16.23 -5.21 -8.79
C LEU A 197 16.45 -6.65 -8.36
N ILE A 198 16.84 -6.89 -7.11
CA ILE A 198 16.98 -8.24 -6.56
C ILE A 198 15.65 -8.99 -6.65
N SER A 199 14.52 -8.35 -6.36
CA SER A 199 13.19 -8.96 -6.50
C SER A 199 12.93 -9.38 -7.94
N LEU A 200 13.36 -8.58 -8.93
CA LEU A 200 13.22 -8.90 -10.36
C LEU A 200 14.06 -10.13 -10.77
N PHE A 201 15.27 -10.29 -10.20
CA PHE A 201 16.21 -11.37 -10.54
C PHE A 201 16.02 -12.66 -9.72
N ILE A 202 15.92 -12.54 -8.40
CA ILE A 202 15.93 -13.67 -7.46
C ILE A 202 14.53 -14.28 -7.30
N TYR A 203 13.45 -13.53 -7.54
CA TYR A 203 12.10 -14.01 -7.20
C TYR A 203 11.01 -13.69 -8.23
N ARG A 204 10.05 -14.62 -8.32
CA ARG A 204 8.72 -14.36 -8.87
C ARG A 204 7.90 -13.58 -7.84
N SER A 205 8.28 -12.35 -7.51
CA SER A 205 7.58 -11.51 -6.51
C SER A 205 7.41 -10.09 -7.01
N ILE A 206 6.21 -9.54 -6.80
CA ILE A 206 5.85 -8.11 -6.97
C ILE A 206 6.08 -7.34 -5.67
#